data_AF-A0A0D0A785-F1
#
_entry.id   AF-A0A0D0A785-F1
#
_cell.length_a   1.000
_cell.length_b   1.000
_cell.length_c   1.000
_cell.angle_alpha   90.00
_cell.angle_beta   90.00
_cell.angle_gamma   90.00
#
_symmetry.space_group_name_H-M   'P 1'
#
loop_
_entity.id
_entity.type
_entity.pdbx_description
1 polymer ?
#
loop_
_entity_poly.entity_id
_entity_poly.type
_entity_poly.pdbx_seq_one_letter_code
_entity_poly.pdbx_strand_id
1 'polypeptide(L)'
;VLSLTTIVTPHRGSTFANHFLSLTGAHLPAVLALLELLPNGGGDGKAFECLTLEAMEEFNKNTPDVDGVRYFSWGAEYEPGLFDTWKYSHSVIYASEGPNDGLVSVRSAQWGTYLGTLKDVDHLDLVGWTDGIAGGLGLPTLNLPGMRAAVHGKEVGFSPGRFYLGVADLLA
;
A
#
# COMPACT_ATOMS: atom_id res chain seq x y z
N VAL A 1 8.99 -3.85 23.96
CA VAL A 1 9.21 -3.83 22.50
C VAL A 1 10.65 -3.38 22.27
N LEU A 2 11.44 -4.08 21.44
CA LEU A 2 12.83 -3.69 21.14
C LEU A 2 12.96 -2.86 19.85
N SER A 3 12.04 -3.09 18.90
CA SER A 3 11.94 -2.29 17.69
C SER A 3 10.51 -2.33 17.14
N LEU A 4 10.16 -1.31 16.37
CA LEU A 4 8.99 -1.25 15.50
C LEU A 4 9.47 -1.04 14.07
N THR A 5 9.18 -1.99 13.20
CA THR A 5 9.43 -1.85 11.76
C THR A 5 8.11 -1.74 11.04
N THR A 6 7.97 -0.68 10.24
CA THR A 6 6.79 -0.44 9.42
C THR A 6 7.15 -0.59 7.95
N ILE A 7 6.23 -1.16 7.19
CA ILE A 7 6.39 -1.40 5.75
C ILE A 7 5.15 -0.80 5.11
N VAL A 8 5.35 0.18 4.23
CA VAL A 8 4.30 0.93 3.51
C VAL A 8 3.14 1.41 4.39
N THR A 9 3.45 1.81 5.62
CA THR A 9 2.42 2.27 6.56
C THR A 9 2.13 3.75 6.31
N PRO A 10 0.86 4.18 6.19
CA PRO A 10 0.51 5.58 5.92
C PRO A 10 0.63 6.43 7.20
N HIS A 11 1.85 6.66 7.69
CA HIS A 11 2.09 7.38 8.95
C HIS A 11 1.56 8.81 8.93
N ARG A 12 1.41 9.41 7.75
CA ARG A 12 0.84 10.75 7.57
C ARG A 12 -0.51 10.70 6.86
N GLY A 13 -1.16 9.54 6.87
CA GLY A 13 -2.39 9.26 6.15
C GLY A 13 -2.16 9.01 4.67
N SER A 14 -3.26 8.88 3.94
CA SER A 14 -3.30 8.75 2.50
C SER A 14 -4.29 9.76 1.94
N THR A 15 -3.86 10.59 0.98
CA THR A 15 -4.77 11.48 0.24
C THR A 15 -5.88 10.71 -0.46
N PHE A 16 -5.64 9.45 -0.82
CA PHE A 16 -6.70 8.60 -1.34
C PHE A 16 -7.78 8.28 -0.31
N ALA A 17 -7.44 8.15 0.98
CA ALA A 17 -8.43 7.97 2.03
C ALA A 17 -9.35 9.20 2.17
N ASN A 18 -8.77 10.40 2.17
CA ASN A 18 -9.54 11.65 2.15
C ASN A 18 -10.44 11.74 0.91
N HIS A 19 -9.87 11.44 -0.26
CA HIS A 19 -10.60 11.45 -1.53
C HIS A 19 -11.75 10.44 -1.51
N PHE A 20 -11.51 9.21 -1.05
CA PHE A 20 -12.50 8.16 -0.92
C PHE A 20 -13.68 8.58 -0.04
N LEU A 21 -13.42 9.19 1.12
CA LEU A 21 -14.48 9.69 2.02
C LEU A 21 -15.24 10.89 1.44
N SER A 22 -14.57 11.73 0.64
CA SER A 22 -15.28 12.80 -0.06
C SER A 22 -16.30 12.25 -1.07
N LEU A 23 -15.98 11.11 -1.70
CA LEU A 23 -16.89 10.41 -2.60
C LEU A 23 -18.03 9.70 -1.85
N THR A 24 -17.80 9.18 -0.64
CA THR A 24 -18.86 8.51 0.16
C THR A 24 -19.95 9.50 0.59
N GLY A 25 -19.58 10.74 0.89
CA GLY A 25 -20.53 11.81 1.19
C GLY A 25 -21.34 12.29 -0.03
N ALA A 26 -20.87 12.06 -1.26
CA ALA A 26 -21.46 12.58 -2.48
C ALA A 26 -22.17 11.51 -3.35
N HIS A 27 -21.61 10.30 -3.46
CA HIS A 27 -22.03 9.27 -4.43
C HIS A 27 -21.73 7.84 -3.94
N LEU A 28 -22.58 7.33 -3.04
CA LEU A 28 -22.53 5.96 -2.50
C LEU A 28 -22.33 4.83 -3.54
N PRO A 29 -22.93 4.85 -4.76
CA PRO A 29 -22.71 3.79 -5.74
C PRO A 29 -21.28 3.70 -6.31
N ALA A 30 -20.60 4.84 -6.49
CA ALA A 30 -19.23 4.86 -6.98
C ALA A 30 -18.25 4.28 -5.95
N VAL A 31 -18.58 4.46 -4.67
CA VAL A 31 -17.81 3.98 -3.54
C VAL A 31 -17.96 2.48 -3.35
N LEU A 32 -19.19 1.95 -3.48
CA LEU A 32 -19.42 0.51 -3.45
C LEU A 32 -18.66 -0.20 -4.58
N ALA A 33 -18.68 0.34 -5.80
CA ALA A 33 -17.91 -0.19 -6.92
C ALA A 33 -16.39 -0.16 -6.68
N LEU A 34 -15.89 0.85 -5.96
CA LEU A 34 -14.48 0.96 -5.61
C LEU A 34 -14.06 0.00 -4.48
N LEU A 35 -14.94 -0.23 -3.50
CA LEU A 35 -14.74 -1.24 -2.45
C LEU A 35 -14.79 -2.67 -3.01
N GLU A 36 -15.63 -2.92 -4.02
CA GLU A 36 -15.66 -4.19 -4.76
C GLU A 36 -14.38 -4.43 -5.57
N LEU A 37 -13.65 -3.37 -5.90
CA LEU A 37 -12.38 -3.44 -6.63
C LEU A 37 -11.19 -3.80 -5.72
N LEU A 38 -11.32 -3.60 -4.41
CA LEU A 38 -10.31 -4.04 -3.45
C LEU A 38 -10.34 -5.57 -3.33
N PRO A 39 -9.19 -6.26 -3.29
CA PRO A 39 -9.11 -7.73 -3.32
C PRO A 39 -9.82 -8.43 -2.14
N ASN A 40 -10.18 -7.69 -1.09
CA ASN A 40 -10.92 -8.19 0.07
C ASN A 40 -12.41 -7.86 0.08
N GLY A 41 -12.95 -7.29 -1.01
CA GLY A 41 -14.37 -7.02 -1.25
C GLY A 41 -15.24 -6.95 0.00
N GLY A 42 -15.38 -5.77 0.59
CA GLY A 42 -16.21 -5.57 1.77
C GLY A 42 -15.55 -4.72 2.86
N GLY A 43 -16.39 -4.01 3.61
CA GLY A 43 -16.00 -3.08 4.67
C GLY A 43 -17.05 -1.98 4.82
N ASP A 44 -17.13 -1.37 6.00
CA ASP A 44 -18.04 -0.25 6.26
C ASP A 44 -17.41 1.12 5.96
N GLY A 45 -16.24 1.13 5.30
CA GLY A 45 -15.50 2.34 4.94
C GLY A 45 -14.77 3.00 6.12
N LYS A 46 -15.01 2.57 7.38
CA LYS A 46 -14.42 3.20 8.58
C LYS A 46 -12.91 3.07 8.65
N ALA A 47 -12.33 2.05 8.01
CA ALA A 47 -10.89 1.94 7.90
C ALA A 47 -10.28 3.19 7.23
N PHE A 48 -10.95 3.76 6.23
CA PHE A 48 -10.47 4.99 5.56
C PHE A 48 -10.60 6.22 6.46
N GLU A 49 -11.57 6.28 7.38
CA GLU A 49 -11.69 7.37 8.38
C GLU A 49 -10.43 7.44 9.25
N CYS A 50 -9.92 6.28 9.66
CA CYS A 50 -8.69 6.19 10.44
C CYS A 50 -7.42 6.49 9.64
N LEU A 51 -7.45 6.48 8.31
CA LEU A 51 -6.26 6.63 7.46
C LEU A 51 -6.20 7.97 6.72
N THR A 52 -7.09 8.89 7.07
CA THR A 52 -7.04 10.27 6.58
C THR A 52 -5.81 11.01 7.09
N LEU A 53 -5.42 12.08 6.39
CA LEU A 53 -4.32 12.95 6.80
C LEU A 53 -4.54 13.49 8.23
N GLU A 54 -5.75 13.95 8.52
CA GLU A 54 -6.13 14.55 9.80
C GLU A 54 -6.15 13.51 10.93
N ALA A 55 -6.71 12.32 10.67
CA ALA A 55 -6.74 11.25 11.66
C ALA A 55 -5.32 10.77 12.03
N MET A 56 -4.43 10.64 11.05
CA MET A 56 -3.05 10.24 11.29
C MET A 56 -2.22 11.35 11.93
N GLU A 57 -2.48 12.61 11.60
CA GLU A 57 -1.87 13.74 12.32
C GLU A 57 -2.24 13.72 13.81
N GLU A 58 -3.52 13.51 14.13
CA GLU A 58 -4.00 13.43 15.52
C GLU A 58 -3.47 12.18 16.23
N PHE A 59 -3.42 11.03 15.54
CA PHE A 59 -2.83 9.81 16.07
C PHE A 59 -1.36 10.02 16.46
N ASN A 60 -0.57 10.67 15.61
CA ASN A 60 0.84 10.94 15.87
C ASN A 60 1.06 11.91 17.04
N LYS A 61 0.18 12.89 17.24
CA LYS A 61 0.23 13.78 18.41
C LYS A 61 0.04 13.01 19.71
N ASN A 62 -0.86 12.03 19.70
CA ASN A 62 -1.22 11.24 20.88
C ASN A 62 -0.33 10.00 21.08
N THR A 63 0.51 9.66 20.10
CA THR A 63 1.34 8.46 20.11
C THR A 63 2.80 8.80 19.78
N PRO A 64 3.49 9.58 20.64
CA PRO A 64 4.89 9.91 20.42
C PRO A 64 5.77 8.66 20.50
N ASP A 65 6.91 8.71 19.81
CA ASP A 65 7.93 7.66 19.88
C ASP A 65 8.44 7.49 21.33
N VAL A 66 8.68 6.24 21.72
CA VAL A 66 9.14 5.87 23.06
C VAL A 66 10.66 5.73 23.06
N ASP A 67 11.32 6.37 24.03
CA ASP A 67 12.77 6.28 24.17
C ASP A 67 13.24 4.83 24.41
N GLY A 68 14.36 4.48 23.79
CA GLY A 68 14.90 3.11 23.80
C GLY A 68 14.24 2.12 22.82
N VAL A 69 13.16 2.49 22.11
CA VAL A 69 12.60 1.68 21.01
C VAL A 69 13.23 2.11 19.68
N ARG A 70 13.70 1.15 18.88
CA ARG A 70 14.22 1.43 17.53
C ARG A 70 13.08 1.45 16.51
N TYR A 71 12.94 2.55 15.77
CA TYR A 71 11.91 2.70 14.74
C TYR A 71 12.54 2.61 13.35
N PHE A 72 12.01 1.73 12.52
CA PHE A 72 12.43 1.54 11.14
C PHE A 72 11.24 1.62 10.20
N SER A 73 11.49 2.09 8.97
CA SER A 73 10.46 2.14 7.95
C SER A 73 10.98 1.84 6.55
N TRP A 74 10.10 1.26 5.75
CA TRP A 74 10.27 1.00 4.32
C TRP A 74 9.07 1.55 3.55
N GLY A 75 9.33 2.12 2.38
CA GLY A 75 8.29 2.48 1.41
C GLY A 75 8.36 1.60 0.17
N ALA A 76 7.38 1.73 -0.71
CA ALA A 76 7.38 1.11 -2.02
C ALA A 76 6.84 2.09 -3.06
N GLU A 77 7.24 1.89 -4.31
CA GLU A 77 6.69 2.59 -5.46
C GLU A 77 6.67 1.68 -6.68
N TYR A 78 5.74 1.94 -7.57
CA TYR A 78 5.63 1.27 -8.85
C TYR A 78 4.91 2.18 -9.86
N GLU A 79 4.97 1.83 -11.14
CA GLU A 79 4.24 2.54 -12.18
C GLU A 79 3.12 1.66 -12.74
N PRO A 80 1.85 1.91 -12.39
CA PRO A 80 0.75 1.08 -12.84
C PRO A 80 0.48 1.20 -14.33
N GLY A 81 0.25 0.03 -14.95
CA GLY A 81 -0.25 -0.08 -16.32
C GLY A 81 -1.66 0.50 -16.50
N LEU A 82 -2.14 0.55 -17.76
CA LEU A 82 -3.44 1.15 -18.08
C LEU A 82 -4.64 0.37 -17.49
N PHE A 83 -4.50 -0.93 -17.30
CA PHE A 83 -5.58 -1.83 -16.82
C PHE A 83 -5.28 -2.36 -15.40
N ASP A 84 -4.55 -1.58 -14.61
CA ASP A 84 -4.16 -1.93 -13.25
C ASP A 84 -5.26 -1.53 -12.25
N THR A 85 -5.60 -2.43 -11.33
CA THR A 85 -6.61 -2.22 -10.28
C THR A 85 -6.31 -0.99 -9.41
N TRP A 86 -5.05 -0.69 -9.18
CA TRP A 86 -4.57 0.37 -8.32
C TRP A 86 -4.24 1.65 -9.11
N LYS A 87 -4.44 1.67 -10.43
CA LYS A 87 -4.17 2.84 -11.28
C LYS A 87 -4.88 4.09 -10.79
N TYR A 88 -6.13 3.95 -10.37
CA TYR A 88 -6.95 5.07 -9.92
C TYR A 88 -6.43 5.67 -8.61
N SER A 89 -6.29 4.85 -7.58
CA SER A 89 -5.79 5.28 -6.27
C SER A 89 -4.36 5.81 -6.36
N HIS A 90 -3.50 5.12 -7.11
CA HIS A 90 -2.15 5.58 -7.40
C HIS A 90 -2.14 6.99 -8.01
N SER A 91 -2.99 7.25 -9.00
CA SER A 91 -3.01 8.54 -9.70
C SER A 91 -3.47 9.69 -8.79
N VAL A 92 -4.44 9.43 -7.91
CA VAL A 92 -4.91 10.40 -6.90
C VAL A 92 -3.78 10.78 -5.95
N ILE A 93 -3.06 9.78 -5.43
CA ILE A 93 -1.94 9.99 -4.51
C ILE A 93 -0.80 10.68 -5.23
N TYR A 94 -0.44 10.21 -6.43
CA TYR A 94 0.68 10.75 -7.19
C TYR A 94 0.53 12.24 -7.47
N ALA A 95 -0.68 12.69 -7.80
CA ALA A 95 -0.96 14.10 -8.05
C ALA A 95 -0.68 15.01 -6.83
N SER A 96 -0.76 14.47 -5.61
CA SER A 96 -0.68 15.26 -4.37
C SER A 96 0.60 14.99 -3.55
N GLU A 97 1.05 13.74 -3.52
CA GLU A 97 2.12 13.24 -2.65
C GLU A 97 3.31 12.65 -3.42
N GLY A 98 3.16 12.35 -4.71
CA GLY A 98 4.22 11.80 -5.57
C GLY A 98 4.28 10.26 -5.57
N PRO A 99 5.47 9.66 -5.76
CA PRO A 99 5.65 8.21 -5.88
C PRO A 99 4.97 7.43 -4.75
N ASN A 100 4.29 6.35 -5.11
CA ASN A 100 3.47 5.57 -4.19
C ASN A 100 3.30 4.13 -4.66
N ASP A 101 2.86 3.26 -3.75
CA ASP A 101 2.61 1.83 -3.99
C ASP A 101 1.17 1.52 -4.42
N GLY A 102 0.41 2.58 -4.72
CA GLY A 102 -0.99 2.54 -5.09
C GLY A 102 -1.97 2.89 -3.97
N LEU A 103 -1.57 2.86 -2.69
CA LEU A 103 -2.40 3.35 -1.57
C LEU A 103 -1.65 4.28 -0.60
N VAL A 104 -0.33 4.19 -0.54
CA VAL A 104 0.50 4.91 0.41
C VAL A 104 1.66 5.55 -0.33
N SER A 105 1.82 6.86 -0.16
CA SER A 105 2.96 7.57 -0.71
C SER A 105 4.25 7.18 -0.01
N VAL A 106 5.36 7.21 -0.75
CA VAL A 106 6.70 7.02 -0.20
C VAL A 106 6.97 8.03 0.92
N ARG A 107 6.45 9.26 0.79
CA ARG A 107 6.54 10.30 1.81
C ARG A 107 5.80 9.92 3.10
N SER A 108 4.58 9.38 2.98
CA SER A 108 3.79 8.95 4.14
C SER A 108 4.41 7.74 4.83
N ALA A 109 5.03 6.83 4.07
CA ALA A 109 5.71 5.64 4.60
C ALA A 109 6.95 5.92 5.47
N GLN A 110 7.54 7.11 5.39
CA GLN A 110 8.76 7.44 6.13
C GLN A 110 8.51 7.72 7.62
N TRP A 111 9.06 6.90 8.50
CA TRP A 111 9.05 7.10 9.97
C TRP A 111 10.31 6.55 10.65
N GLY A 112 10.79 7.22 11.70
CA GLY A 112 12.04 6.84 12.36
C GLY A 112 13.22 6.76 11.38
N THR A 113 13.96 5.65 11.42
CA THR A 113 15.04 5.37 10.47
C THR A 113 14.47 4.79 9.18
N TYR A 114 14.42 5.60 8.12
CA TYR A 114 13.98 5.15 6.80
C TYR A 114 15.08 4.33 6.11
N LEU A 115 14.80 3.07 5.79
CA LEU A 115 15.78 2.12 5.28
C LEU A 115 15.78 2.00 3.76
N GLY A 116 14.69 2.39 3.09
CA GLY A 116 14.66 2.47 1.63
C GLY A 116 13.27 2.38 1.02
N THR A 117 13.25 2.55 -0.29
CA THR A 117 12.06 2.42 -1.15
C THR A 117 12.22 1.21 -2.05
N LEU A 118 11.29 0.26 -1.96
CA LEU A 118 11.19 -0.87 -2.87
C LEU A 118 10.69 -0.36 -4.23
N LYS A 119 11.36 -0.76 -5.31
CA LYS A 119 11.05 -0.34 -6.69
C LYS A 119 10.28 -1.43 -7.41
N ASP A 120 9.32 -1.02 -8.24
CA ASP A 120 8.45 -1.91 -9.00
C ASP A 120 7.68 -2.87 -8.06
N VAL A 121 7.18 -2.33 -6.94
CA VAL A 121 6.44 -3.06 -5.91
C VAL A 121 5.17 -2.30 -5.57
N ASP A 122 4.02 -2.93 -5.78
CA ASP A 122 2.73 -2.41 -5.33
C ASP A 122 2.41 -2.85 -3.89
N HIS A 123 1.32 -2.33 -3.33
CA HIS A 123 0.92 -2.61 -1.96
C HIS A 123 0.55 -4.09 -1.71
N LEU A 124 0.06 -4.83 -2.73
CA LEU A 124 -0.32 -6.25 -2.61
C LEU A 124 0.87 -7.19 -2.76
N ASP A 125 1.86 -6.79 -3.55
CA ASP A 125 3.11 -7.51 -3.70
C ASP A 125 3.75 -7.75 -2.33
N LEU A 126 3.72 -6.75 -1.46
CA LEU A 126 4.27 -6.80 -0.10
C LEU A 126 3.67 -7.91 0.77
N VAL A 127 2.40 -8.26 0.58
CA VAL A 127 1.75 -9.35 1.33
C VAL A 127 1.69 -10.66 0.54
N GLY A 128 2.34 -10.72 -0.63
CA GLY A 128 2.40 -11.89 -1.49
C GLY A 128 1.11 -12.17 -2.26
N TRP A 129 0.26 -11.16 -2.42
CA TRP A 129 -1.01 -11.26 -3.14
C TRP A 129 -0.86 -10.83 -4.60
N THR A 130 0.18 -11.38 -5.23
CA THR A 130 0.66 -11.01 -6.58
C THR A 130 -0.22 -11.52 -7.72
N ASP A 131 -1.23 -12.35 -7.44
CA ASP A 131 -2.13 -12.91 -8.47
C ASP A 131 -3.38 -12.03 -8.71
N GLY A 132 -3.48 -10.87 -8.05
CA GLY A 132 -4.57 -9.90 -8.22
C GLY A 132 -5.97 -10.48 -7.97
N ILE A 133 -7.00 -9.83 -8.52
CA ILE A 133 -8.41 -10.29 -8.46
C ILE A 133 -8.56 -11.71 -9.04
N ALA A 134 -7.75 -12.10 -10.03
CA ALA A 134 -7.80 -13.43 -10.64
C ALA A 134 -7.44 -14.55 -9.65
N GLY A 135 -6.37 -14.37 -8.86
CA GLY A 135 -6.00 -15.30 -7.79
C GLY A 135 -7.00 -15.30 -6.63
N GLY A 136 -7.53 -14.14 -6.26
CA GLY A 136 -8.53 -13.99 -5.19
C GLY A 136 -9.89 -14.63 -5.52
N LEU A 137 -10.30 -14.63 -6.79
CA LEU A 137 -11.57 -15.22 -7.24
C LEU A 137 -11.48 -16.71 -7.59
N GLY A 138 -10.33 -17.36 -7.41
CA GLY A 138 -10.13 -18.76 -7.80
C GLY A 138 -10.35 -19.03 -9.28
N LEU A 139 -10.31 -17.98 -10.11
CA LEU A 139 -10.36 -18.12 -11.56
C LEU A 139 -9.03 -18.74 -11.99
N PRO A 140 -9.03 -19.74 -12.88
CA PRO A 140 -7.79 -20.31 -13.39
C PRO A 140 -7.00 -19.16 -13.98
N THR A 141 -5.86 -18.83 -13.37
CA THR A 141 -4.88 -17.96 -13.98
C THR A 141 -4.58 -18.61 -15.32
N LEU A 142 -4.98 -17.93 -16.40
CA LEU A 142 -4.58 -18.28 -17.75
C LEU A 142 -3.06 -18.16 -17.72
N ASN A 143 -2.41 -19.29 -17.43
CA ASN A 143 -0.98 -19.41 -17.17
C ASN A 143 -0.28 -19.36 -18.53
N LEU A 144 -0.46 -18.23 -19.21
CA LEU A 144 0.14 -17.88 -20.48
C LEU A 144 1.54 -17.36 -20.18
N PRO A 145 2.59 -18.04 -20.67
CA PRO A 145 3.96 -17.55 -20.54
C PRO A 145 4.05 -16.12 -21.09
N GLY A 146 4.50 -15.17 -20.26
CA GLY A 146 4.67 -13.76 -20.66
C GLY A 146 3.61 -12.78 -20.15
N MET A 147 2.45 -13.22 -19.62
CA MET A 147 1.48 -12.28 -19.03
C MET A 147 1.98 -11.64 -17.73
N ARG A 148 2.74 -12.37 -16.91
CA ARG A 148 3.42 -11.81 -15.73
C ARG A 148 4.42 -10.70 -16.11
N ALA A 149 5.12 -10.86 -17.23
CA ALA A 149 6.04 -9.83 -17.74
C ALA A 149 5.28 -8.63 -18.35
N ALA A 150 4.09 -8.84 -18.90
CA ALA A 150 3.24 -7.77 -19.43
C ALA A 150 2.54 -6.94 -18.33
N VAL A 151 2.35 -7.51 -17.13
CA VAL A 151 1.74 -6.84 -15.97
C VAL A 151 2.78 -6.29 -14.98
N HIS A 152 3.93 -6.97 -14.80
CA HIS A 152 4.96 -6.60 -13.79
C HIS A 152 6.35 -6.27 -14.38
N GLY A 153 6.58 -6.37 -15.68
CA GLY A 153 7.74 -5.74 -16.31
C GLY A 153 9.14 -6.31 -16.05
N LYS A 154 9.39 -7.43 -15.33
CA LYS A 154 10.68 -8.20 -15.36
C LYS A 154 10.69 -9.50 -14.53
N GLU A 155 11.63 -10.42 -14.85
CA GLU A 155 11.74 -11.80 -14.32
C GLU A 155 12.37 -11.95 -12.91
N VAL A 156 13.07 -10.94 -12.39
CA VAL A 156 13.54 -10.95 -10.98
C VAL A 156 12.64 -10.05 -10.17
N GLY A 157 11.41 -10.52 -9.94
CA GLY A 157 10.42 -9.81 -9.15
C GLY A 157 10.80 -9.75 -7.66
N PHE A 158 10.30 -8.72 -6.99
CA PHE A 158 10.30 -8.65 -5.54
C PHE A 158 9.76 -9.96 -4.94
N SER A 159 10.41 -10.44 -3.89
CA SER A 159 9.97 -11.64 -3.16
C SER A 159 9.71 -11.25 -1.71
N PRO A 160 8.44 -11.27 -1.27
CA PRO A 160 8.09 -10.91 0.10
C PRO A 160 8.87 -11.74 1.11
N GLY A 161 8.92 -13.06 0.91
CA GLY A 161 9.66 -13.96 1.80
C GLY A 161 11.13 -13.58 1.96
N ARG A 162 11.83 -13.24 0.86
CA ARG A 162 13.24 -12.81 0.93
C ARG A 162 13.38 -11.45 1.61
N PHE A 163 12.47 -10.52 1.32
CA PHE A 163 12.46 -9.19 1.93
C PHE A 163 12.28 -9.28 3.45
N TYR A 164 11.25 -9.99 3.92
CA TYR A 164 10.98 -10.14 5.36
C TYR A 164 12.08 -10.92 6.09
N LEU A 165 12.72 -11.90 5.45
CA LEU A 165 13.90 -12.56 6.01
C LEU A 165 15.07 -11.58 6.16
N GLY A 166 15.30 -10.69 5.17
CA GLY A 166 16.32 -9.64 5.27
C GLY A 166 16.01 -8.59 6.35
N VAL A 167 14.74 -8.21 6.51
CA VAL A 167 14.30 -7.35 7.61
C VAL A 167 14.54 -8.04 8.97
N ALA A 168 14.25 -9.34 9.09
CA ALA A 168 14.50 -10.07 10.31
C ALA A 168 16.00 -10.16 10.66
N ASP A 169 16.85 -10.41 9.65
CA ASP A 169 18.31 -10.45 9.81
C ASP A 169 18.88 -9.09 10.24
N LEU A 170 18.36 -7.99 9.70
CA LEU A 170 18.73 -6.63 10.12
C LEU A 170 18.44 -6.35 11.60
N LEU A 171 17.40 -6.98 12.15
CA LEU A 171 16.93 -6.75 13.52
C LEU A 171 17.58 -7.67 14.56
N ALA A 172 18.18 -8.78 14.12
CA ALA A 172 18.85 -9.79 14.94
C ALA A 172 20.09 -9.23 15.66
#